data_AF-A0A4Z1SUL7-F1
#
_entry.id   AF-A0A4Z1SUL7-F1
#
_cell.length_a   1.000
_cell.length_b   1.000
_cell.length_c   1.000
_cell.angle_alpha   90.00
_cell.angle_beta   90.00
_cell.angle_gamma   90.00
#
_symmetry.space_group_name_H-M   'P 1'
#
loop_
_entity.id
_entity.type
_entity.pdbx_description
1 polymer ?
#
loop_
_entity_poly.entity_id
_entity_poly.type
_entity_poly.pdbx_seq_one_letter_code
_entity_poly.pdbx_strand_id
1 'polypeptide(L)'
;MTQNSACPGCENGSFLVNGQCYCCDDETHGISNCFACIYDATLKGPICTSCDPDFKIVTNFGSSYCIPKKIFGFSGTEFTFISLLSIVLLFGLIVGIVCLVNYLRDRKRQKKNAKL
;
A
#
# COMPACT_ATOMS: atom_id res chain seq x y z
N MET A 1 24.03 1.67 -26.31
CA MET A 1 22.75 1.83 -25.59
C MET A 1 22.28 3.25 -25.83
N THR A 2 21.42 3.44 -26.81
CA THR A 2 20.97 4.75 -27.29
C THR A 2 19.84 5.26 -26.38
N GLN A 3 20.14 6.26 -25.56
CA GLN A 3 19.14 7.00 -24.77
C GLN A 3 18.44 8.04 -25.64
N ASN A 4 17.15 8.23 -25.37
CA ASN A 4 16.35 9.44 -25.65
C ASN A 4 16.35 9.99 -27.08
N SER A 5 15.78 9.23 -28.01
CA SER A 5 15.06 9.87 -29.11
C SER A 5 13.63 10.09 -28.64
N ALA A 6 13.30 11.30 -28.21
CA ALA A 6 11.95 11.68 -27.80
C ALA A 6 11.00 11.44 -28.98
N CYS A 7 10.11 10.48 -28.85
CA CYS A 7 9.08 10.26 -29.84
C CYS A 7 8.06 11.39 -29.76
N PRO A 8 7.63 11.94 -30.89
CA PRO A 8 6.58 12.94 -30.90
C PRO A 8 5.28 12.31 -30.40
N GLY A 9 4.70 12.88 -29.33
CA GLY A 9 3.43 12.45 -28.74
C GLY A 9 3.54 11.67 -27.43
N CYS A 10 4.73 11.29 -26.99
CA CYS A 10 4.92 10.76 -25.64
C CYS A 10 5.24 11.93 -24.69
N GLU A 11 4.33 12.27 -23.78
CA GLU A 11 4.60 13.27 -22.74
C GLU A 11 5.68 12.79 -21.77
N ASN A 12 5.68 11.50 -21.45
CA ASN A 12 6.53 10.88 -20.44
C ASN A 12 7.39 9.79 -21.07
N GLY A 13 8.65 10.10 -21.36
CA GLY A 13 9.68 9.17 -21.81
C GLY A 13 9.32 8.34 -23.06
N SER A 14 10.32 7.95 -23.84
CA SER A 14 10.05 7.05 -24.96
C SER A 14 11.27 6.27 -25.36
N PHE A 15 11.04 5.13 -26.00
CA PHE A 15 12.10 4.34 -26.59
C PHE A 15 11.69 3.84 -27.98
N LEU A 16 12.69 3.65 -28.83
CA LEU A 16 12.51 3.08 -30.16
C LEU A 16 12.96 1.63 -30.16
N VAL A 17 12.08 0.72 -30.59
CA VAL A 17 12.42 -0.67 -30.90
C VAL A 17 12.06 -0.95 -32.34
N ASN A 18 13.04 -1.36 -33.15
CA ASN A 18 12.83 -1.69 -34.56
C ASN A 18 12.09 -0.61 -35.38
N GLY A 19 12.30 0.68 -35.06
CA GLY A 19 11.62 1.78 -35.74
C GLY A 19 10.19 2.04 -35.26
N GLN A 20 9.66 1.23 -34.35
CA GLN A 20 8.40 1.49 -33.66
C GLN A 20 8.69 2.28 -32.38
N CYS A 21 7.90 3.32 -32.16
CA CYS A 21 7.97 4.08 -30.93
C CYS A 21 7.06 3.47 -29.87
N TYR A 22 7.56 3.41 -28.65
CA TYR A 22 6.80 3.05 -27.47
C TYR A 22 6.95 4.15 -26.41
N CYS A 23 5.81 4.63 -25.90
CA CYS A 23 5.80 5.55 -24.77
C CYS A 23 6.02 4.79 -23.45
N CYS A 24 6.64 5.45 -22.48
CA CYS A 24 6.84 4.83 -21.17
C CYS A 24 5.56 4.75 -20.34
N ASP A 25 4.64 5.68 -20.55
CA ASP A 25 3.28 5.54 -20.07
C ASP A 25 2.49 4.66 -21.04
N ASP A 26 2.12 3.48 -20.55
CA ASP A 26 1.31 2.53 -21.26
C ASP A 26 0.36 1.85 -20.28
N GLU A 27 -0.87 2.35 -20.22
CA GLU A 27 -1.95 1.79 -19.42
C GLU A 27 -2.25 0.32 -19.81
N THR A 28 -2.00 -0.08 -21.07
CA THR A 28 -2.25 -1.47 -21.50
C THR A 28 -1.26 -2.47 -20.89
N HIS A 29 -0.07 -2.01 -20.51
CA HIS A 29 0.92 -2.81 -19.78
C HIS A 29 0.93 -2.50 -18.27
N GLY A 30 -0.02 -1.69 -17.79
CA GLY A 30 -0.11 -1.28 -16.39
C GLY A 30 1.01 -0.34 -15.93
N ILE A 31 1.65 0.37 -16.87
CA ILE A 31 2.71 1.32 -16.60
C ILE A 31 2.11 2.73 -16.70
N SER A 32 2.09 3.45 -15.59
CA SER A 32 1.54 4.81 -15.52
C SER A 32 2.42 5.66 -14.60
N ASN A 33 2.59 6.94 -14.93
CA ASN A 33 3.46 7.91 -14.24
C ASN A 33 4.95 7.52 -14.31
N CYS A 34 5.35 6.93 -15.44
CA CYS A 34 6.71 6.51 -15.67
C CYS A 34 7.50 7.57 -16.46
N PHE A 35 8.46 8.21 -15.81
CA PHE A 35 9.29 9.25 -16.43
C PHE A 35 10.37 8.68 -17.35
N ALA A 36 10.95 7.53 -16.98
CA ALA A 36 11.96 6.85 -17.78
C ALA A 36 11.73 5.35 -17.77
N CYS A 37 11.84 4.73 -18.93
CA CYS A 37 11.69 3.31 -19.11
C CYS A 37 12.73 2.74 -20.09
N ILE A 38 12.90 1.43 -20.04
CA ILE A 38 13.75 0.65 -20.96
C ILE A 38 12.96 -0.54 -21.49
N TYR A 39 13.34 -1.05 -22.65
CA TYR A 39 12.80 -2.31 -23.14
C TYR A 39 13.54 -3.50 -22.52
N ASP A 40 12.81 -4.43 -21.91
CA ASP A 40 13.37 -5.70 -21.45
C ASP A 40 13.09 -6.80 -22.48
N ALA A 41 14.16 -7.32 -23.07
CA ALA A 41 14.08 -8.40 -24.05
C ALA A 41 13.59 -9.74 -23.45
N THR A 42 13.76 -9.94 -22.15
CA THR A 42 13.35 -11.14 -21.41
C THR A 42 11.84 -11.17 -21.22
N LEU A 43 11.28 -10.02 -20.85
CA LEU A 43 9.86 -9.85 -20.59
C LEU A 43 9.08 -9.38 -21.82
N LYS A 44 9.80 -9.03 -22.91
CA LYS A 44 9.27 -8.50 -24.16
C LYS A 44 8.34 -7.32 -23.92
N GLY A 45 8.72 -6.43 -23.01
CA GLY A 45 7.88 -5.31 -22.61
C GLY A 45 8.67 -4.13 -22.06
N PRO A 46 8.05 -2.95 -22.00
CA PRO A 46 8.60 -1.80 -21.32
C PRO A 46 8.75 -2.06 -19.81
N ILE A 47 9.86 -1.61 -19.26
CA ILE A 47 10.12 -1.58 -17.82
C ILE A 47 10.43 -0.16 -17.40
N CYS A 48 9.66 0.34 -16.45
CA CYS A 48 9.88 1.62 -15.81
C CYS A 48 11.12 1.58 -14.92
N THR A 49 12.09 2.44 -15.21
CA THR A 49 13.33 2.62 -14.46
C THR A 49 13.32 3.87 -13.59
N SER A 50 12.44 4.84 -13.89
CA SER A 50 12.21 6.04 -13.08
C SER A 50 10.73 6.43 -13.11
N CYS A 51 10.14 6.61 -11.93
CA CYS A 51 8.80 7.21 -11.78
C CYS A 51 8.91 8.71 -11.50
N ASP A 52 7.78 9.41 -11.57
CA ASP A 52 7.61 10.75 -11.00
C ASP A 52 8.10 10.81 -9.54
N PRO A 53 8.59 11.96 -9.01
CA PRO A 53 9.11 12.05 -7.66
C PRO A 53 8.08 11.75 -6.58
N ASP A 54 6.78 11.83 -6.88
CA ASP A 54 5.69 11.45 -5.96
C ASP A 54 5.35 9.95 -5.98
N PHE A 55 6.01 9.18 -6.83
CA PHE A 55 5.76 7.74 -7.00
C PHE A 55 7.01 6.93 -6.69
N LYS A 56 6.81 5.66 -6.35
CA LYS A 56 7.87 4.69 -6.09
C LYS A 56 7.73 3.52 -7.05
N ILE A 57 8.82 3.12 -7.66
CA ILE A 57 8.87 1.92 -8.51
C ILE A 57 8.68 0.70 -7.64
N VAL A 58 7.73 -0.14 -8.03
CA VAL A 58 7.60 -1.50 -7.53
C VAL A 58 7.77 -2.44 -8.70
N THR A 59 8.82 -3.25 -8.63
CA THR A 59 9.10 -4.33 -9.57
C THR A 59 8.51 -5.63 -9.02
N ASN A 60 7.61 -6.24 -9.78
CA ASN A 60 7.10 -7.57 -9.53
C ASN A 60 7.49 -8.48 -10.70
N PHE A 61 7.52 -9.80 -10.52
CA PHE A 61 8.02 -10.76 -11.51
C PHE A 61 7.34 -10.58 -12.88
N GLY A 62 7.96 -9.82 -13.79
CA GLY A 62 7.42 -9.55 -15.12
C GLY A 62 6.89 -8.14 -15.39
N SER A 63 6.80 -7.27 -14.39
CA SER A 63 6.28 -5.91 -14.58
C SER A 63 6.82 -4.91 -13.56
N SER A 64 6.87 -3.65 -13.96
CA SER A 64 7.27 -2.53 -13.11
C SER A 64 6.18 -1.48 -13.14
N TYR A 65 5.67 -1.10 -11.96
CA TYR A 65 4.60 -0.13 -11.83
C TYR A 65 5.00 0.96 -10.82
N CYS A 66 4.54 2.18 -11.08
CA CYS A 66 4.75 3.32 -10.21
C CYS A 66 3.57 3.44 -9.26
N ILE A 67 3.82 3.27 -7.96
CA ILE A 67 2.79 3.43 -6.94
C ILE A 67 2.99 4.78 -6.25
N PRO A 68 1.92 5.56 -6.01
CA PRO A 68 2.06 6.82 -5.30
C PRO A 68 2.68 6.58 -3.91
N LYS A 69 3.69 7.38 -3.56
CA LYS A 69 4.36 7.31 -2.25
C LYS A 69 3.36 7.48 -1.10
N LYS A 70 2.23 8.16 -1.34
CA LYS A 70 1.14 8.33 -0.38
C LYS A 70 0.54 7.02 0.12
N ILE A 71 0.57 5.93 -0.67
CA ILE A 71 0.08 4.61 -0.25
C ILE A 71 1.08 3.92 0.70
N PHE A 72 2.36 4.21 0.54
CA PHE A 72 3.42 3.84 1.49
C PHE A 72 3.58 4.87 2.63
N GLY A 73 2.71 5.87 2.68
CA GLY A 73 2.69 6.95 3.66
C GLY A 73 2.23 6.53 5.04
N PHE A 74 1.89 5.25 5.26
CA PHE A 74 1.85 4.69 6.61
C PHE A 74 3.28 4.57 7.13
N SER A 75 3.79 5.67 7.66
CA SER A 75 4.97 5.68 8.50
C SER A 75 4.81 4.57 9.55
N GLY A 76 5.84 3.75 9.79
CA GLY A 76 5.78 2.66 10.78
C GLY A 76 5.31 3.11 12.18
N THR A 77 5.36 4.42 12.47
CA THR A 77 4.79 5.05 13.66
C THR A 77 3.25 5.00 13.72
N GLU A 78 2.55 5.03 12.60
CA GLU A 78 1.08 5.01 12.56
C GLU A 78 0.55 3.58 12.77
N PHE A 79 1.24 2.59 12.19
CA PHE A 79 0.91 1.17 12.39
C PHE A 79 1.12 0.75 13.85
N THR A 80 2.18 1.25 14.49
CA THR A 80 2.44 1.00 15.92
C THR A 80 1.42 1.71 16.80
N PHE A 81 1.02 2.93 16.47
CA PHE A 81 -0.02 3.67 17.22
C PHE A 81 -1.39 2.97 17.17
N ILE A 82 -1.83 2.52 16.00
CA ILE A 82 -3.09 1.76 15.84
C ILE A 82 -3.04 0.44 16.61
N SER A 83 -1.90 -0.24 16.55
CA SER A 83 -1.69 -1.50 17.26
C SER A 83 -1.74 -1.32 18.78
N LEU A 84 -1.09 -0.27 19.32
CA LEU A 84 -1.12 0.06 20.74
C LEU A 84 -2.52 0.45 21.21
N LEU A 85 -3.24 1.28 20.46
CA LEU A 85 -4.63 1.63 20.76
C LEU A 85 -5.54 0.40 20.82
N SER A 86 -5.38 -0.52 19.87
CA SER A 86 -6.15 -1.77 19.82
C SER A 86 -5.91 -2.62 21.07
N ILE A 87 -4.65 -2.74 21.51
CA ILE A 87 -4.29 -3.47 22.73
C ILE A 87 -4.92 -2.82 23.97
N VAL A 88 -4.81 -1.49 24.11
CA VAL A 88 -5.39 -0.76 25.26
C VAL A 88 -6.90 -0.92 25.34
N LEU A 89 -7.61 -0.84 24.20
CA LEU A 89 -9.05 -1.07 24.14
C LEU A 89 -9.43 -2.49 24.56
N LEU A 90 -8.64 -3.49 24.14
CA LEU A 90 -8.89 -4.90 24.46
C LEU A 90 -8.70 -5.17 25.96
N PHE A 91 -7.66 -4.61 26.57
CA PHE A 91 -7.48 -4.67 28.03
C PHE A 91 -8.61 -3.96 28.79
N GLY A 92 -9.01 -2.77 28.35
CA GLY A 92 -10.14 -2.05 28.94
C GLY A 92 -11.44 -2.85 28.90
N LEU A 93 -11.71 -3.53 27.78
CA LEU A 93 -12.86 -4.41 27.60
C LEU A 93 -12.83 -5.60 28.57
N ILE A 94 -11.68 -6.26 28.70
CA ILE A 94 -11.51 -7.40 29.61
C ILE A 94 -11.79 -6.96 31.06
N VAL A 95 -11.19 -5.85 31.50
CA VAL A 95 -11.41 -5.32 32.85
C VAL A 95 -12.87 -4.95 33.06
N GLY A 96 -13.50 -4.28 32.09
CA GLY A 96 -14.92 -3.94 32.13
C GLY A 96 -15.83 -5.16 32.26
N ILE A 97 -15.55 -6.23 31.52
CA ILE A 97 -16.29 -7.50 31.60
C ILE A 97 -16.13 -8.14 32.97
N VAL A 98 -14.91 -8.21 33.51
CA VAL A 98 -14.65 -8.79 34.83
C VAL A 98 -15.39 -8.02 35.93
N CYS A 99 -15.33 -6.69 35.89
CA CYS A 99 -16.08 -5.82 36.81
C CYS A 99 -17.60 -6.05 36.68
N LEU A 100 -18.12 -6.12 35.45
CA LEU A 100 -19.54 -6.35 35.22
C LEU A 100 -19.99 -7.72 35.75
N VAL A 101 -19.21 -8.78 35.51
CA VAL A 101 -19.51 -10.14 36.00
C VAL A 101 -19.50 -10.17 37.53
N ASN A 102 -18.53 -9.54 38.18
CA ASN A 102 -18.47 -9.47 39.65
C ASN A 102 -19.65 -8.67 40.21
N TYR A 103 -19.97 -7.53 39.62
CA TYR A 103 -21.13 -6.72 40.00
C TYR A 103 -22.46 -7.50 39.89
N LEU A 104 -22.67 -8.21 38.77
CA LEU A 104 -23.86 -9.04 38.59
C LEU A 104 -23.91 -10.21 39.58
N ARG A 105 -22.76 -10.79 39.92
CA ARG A 105 -22.64 -11.87 40.91
C ARG A 105 -23.02 -11.40 42.31
N ASP A 106 -22.53 -10.23 42.73
CA ASP A 106 -22.86 -9.64 44.03
C ASP A 106 -24.34 -9.24 44.11
N ARG A 107 -24.89 -8.66 43.05
CA ARG A 107 -26.32 -8.34 42.99
C ARG A 107 -27.19 -9.60 43.12
N LYS A 108 -26.77 -10.73 42.52
CA LYS A 108 -27.47 -12.02 42.68
C LYS A 108 -27.35 -12.57 44.11
N ARG A 109 -26.21 -12.39 44.79
CA ARG A 109 -26.02 -12.81 46.20
C ARG A 109 -26.89 -11.99 47.15
N GLN A 110 -26.95 -10.68 46.99
CA GLN A 110 -27.81 -9.83 47.83
C GLN A 110 -29.30 -10.17 47.67
N LYS A 111 -29.77 -10.48 46.44
CA LYS A 111 -31.15 -10.91 46.22
C LYS A 111 -31.49 -12.28 46.84
N LYS A 112 -30.51 -13.16 47.07
CA LYS A 112 -30.72 -14.44 47.77
C LYS A 112 -30.78 -14.25 49.28
N ASN A 113 -29.94 -13.37 49.84
CA ASN A 113 -29.89 -13.13 51.28
C ASN A 113 -31.08 -12.31 51.81
N ALA A 114 -31.75 -11.52 50.95
CA ALA A 114 -32.96 -10.77 51.33
C ALA A 114 -34.26 -11.60 51.26
N LYS A 115 -34.17 -12.90 50.94
CA LYS A 115 -35.31 -13.83 50.87
C LYS A 115 -35.31 -14.90 51.97
N LEU A 116 -34.31 -14.92 52.85
CA LEU A 116 -34.34 -15.61 54.14
C LEU A 116 -34.78 -14.61 55.22
#